data_AF-A0A7Z9GM25-F1
#
_entry.id   AF-A0A7Z9GM25-F1
#
_cell.length_a   1.000
_cell.length_b   1.000
_cell.length_c   1.000
_cell.angle_alpha   90.00
_cell.angle_beta   90.00
_cell.angle_gamma   90.00
#
_symmetry.space_group_name_H-M   'P 1'
#
loop_
_entity.id
_entity.type
_entity.pdbx_description
1 polymer ?
#
loop_
_entity_poly.entity_id
_entity_poly.type
_entity_poly.pdbx_seq_one_letter_code
_entity_poly.pdbx_strand_id
1 'polypeptide(L)'
;MLLSSRHEIIQNPFKVMLLQEHQQPAAAASLLEDDTLRVRALRIRDHLTHAELYAPRPERQDEGTTLRHWRIGAEPFMVSQQEHALLTTLGPLLHAFMQSCNTLYLQSVSGRQPAWIAEYLDLGKPQELIAFSRMRRLRSSIPAIIRPDIIPTDSGHMITELDAVPGGFGLTGALLDAYHDDSALPASEPMRNCMVDGFADMIRHTANSDGATDNPIVLAIVVSEEAKDYRPEMAWLATQLRESGILSYAVTPQEIQFTEDELRISADGITRSITVLYRFFELFDLKNIPDFHFIVCDAERGKLLF
;
A
#
# COMPACT_ATOMS: atom_id res chain seq x y z
N MET A 1 7.31 10.62 -41.08
CA MET A 1 6.44 11.55 -40.35
C MET A 1 5.71 10.71 -39.31
N LEU A 2 6.18 10.73 -38.06
CA LEU A 2 5.77 9.81 -36.98
C LEU A 2 5.44 10.64 -35.74
N LEU A 3 4.17 10.59 -35.33
CA LEU A 3 3.65 11.00 -34.04
C LEU A 3 2.62 9.91 -33.68
N SER A 4 2.86 9.11 -32.64
CA SER A 4 2.72 9.45 -31.22
C SER A 4 1.31 9.10 -30.72
N SER A 5 1.19 7.89 -30.17
CA SER A 5 0.02 7.43 -29.40
C SER A 5 0.42 6.22 -28.53
N ARG A 6 1.32 6.45 -27.56
CA ARG A 6 1.39 5.65 -26.33
C ARG A 6 0.61 6.42 -25.27
N HIS A 7 -0.46 5.85 -24.73
CA HIS A 7 -1.10 6.14 -23.43
C HIS A 7 -2.24 5.12 -23.23
N GLU A 8 -1.91 3.83 -23.17
CA GLU A 8 -2.80 2.84 -22.55
C GLU A 8 -2.53 2.86 -21.05
N ILE A 9 -3.29 3.69 -20.34
CA ILE A 9 -3.32 3.68 -18.88
C ILE A 9 -4.16 2.45 -18.48
N ILE A 10 -3.54 1.50 -17.79
CA ILE A 10 -4.21 0.29 -17.30
C ILE A 10 -5.31 0.74 -16.32
N GLN A 11 -6.56 0.43 -16.65
CA GLN A 11 -7.72 0.70 -15.80
C GLN A 11 -8.17 -0.57 -15.08
N ASN A 12 -8.59 -0.40 -13.82
CA ASN A 12 -9.14 -1.43 -12.91
C ASN A 12 -8.10 -2.45 -12.38
N PRO A 13 -8.17 -2.83 -11.09
CA PRO A 13 -9.38 -3.44 -10.53
C PRO A 13 -9.86 -2.90 -9.16
N PHE A 14 -11.06 -2.32 -9.11
CA PHE A 14 -11.88 -2.22 -7.90
C PHE A 14 -13.34 -2.63 -8.19
N LYS A 15 -13.75 -3.75 -7.56
CA LYS A 15 -15.12 -4.29 -7.44
C LYS A 15 -15.20 -4.84 -6.01
N VAL A 16 -16.24 -4.62 -5.20
CA VAL A 16 -17.58 -5.25 -5.15
C VAL A 16 -18.34 -4.61 -3.96
N MET A 17 -19.70 -4.59 -3.94
CA MET A 17 -20.52 -4.94 -2.73
C MET A 17 -22.05 -4.78 -2.92
N LEU A 18 -22.80 -5.67 -2.24
CA LEU A 18 -24.26 -5.97 -2.30
C LEU A 18 -24.64 -6.84 -1.06
N LEU A 19 -25.88 -7.00 -0.56
CA LEU A 19 -27.11 -6.17 -0.47
C LEU A 19 -28.14 -6.92 0.42
N GLN A 20 -28.80 -6.31 1.45
CA GLN A 20 -30.21 -6.58 1.87
C GLN A 20 -30.66 -5.82 3.15
N GLU A 21 -31.98 -5.74 3.36
CA GLU A 21 -32.67 -4.97 4.42
C GLU A 21 -32.77 -5.70 5.78
N HIS A 22 -32.88 -4.93 6.88
CA HIS A 22 -32.95 -5.44 8.25
C HIS A 22 -34.29 -6.12 8.63
N GLN A 23 -34.19 -7.25 9.33
CA GLN A 23 -35.19 -7.72 10.30
C GLN A 23 -34.51 -8.11 11.63
N GLN A 24 -35.18 -7.81 12.75
CA GLN A 24 -34.65 -7.94 14.12
C GLN A 24 -35.18 -9.21 14.81
N PRO A 25 -34.33 -10.09 15.37
CA PRO A 25 -34.76 -11.27 16.15
C PRO A 25 -34.74 -11.03 17.68
N ALA A 26 -35.39 -11.95 18.42
CA ALA A 26 -35.65 -11.82 19.86
C ALA A 26 -34.59 -12.47 20.76
N ALA A 27 -34.58 -12.11 22.05
CA ALA A 27 -33.50 -12.31 23.04
C ALA A 27 -32.99 -13.74 23.34
N ALA A 28 -33.57 -14.80 22.74
CA ALA A 28 -32.98 -16.14 22.77
C ALA A 28 -32.04 -16.38 21.57
N ALA A 29 -32.30 -15.72 20.43
CA ALA A 29 -31.37 -15.66 19.31
C ALA A 29 -30.09 -14.91 19.72
N SER A 30 -30.21 -13.79 20.45
CA SER A 30 -29.07 -12.93 20.78
C SER A 30 -27.94 -13.59 21.59
N LEU A 31 -28.21 -14.67 22.34
CA LEU A 31 -27.16 -15.44 23.04
C LEU A 31 -26.42 -16.40 22.11
N LEU A 32 -27.14 -17.07 21.20
CA LEU A 32 -26.55 -17.93 20.16
C LEU A 32 -25.79 -17.10 19.11
N GLU A 33 -26.29 -15.89 18.86
CA GLU A 33 -25.68 -14.87 18.01
C GLU A 33 -24.37 -14.35 18.62
N ASP A 34 -24.33 -14.01 19.92
CA ASP A 34 -23.10 -13.60 20.62
C ASP A 34 -22.04 -14.72 20.64
N ASP A 35 -22.42 -15.98 20.87
CA ASP A 35 -21.51 -17.13 20.76
C ASP A 35 -21.00 -17.33 19.31
N THR A 36 -21.86 -17.12 18.31
CA THR A 36 -21.47 -17.23 16.88
C THR A 36 -20.49 -16.13 16.48
N LEU A 37 -20.78 -14.87 16.84
CA LEU A 37 -19.89 -13.72 16.60
C LEU A 37 -18.55 -13.90 17.32
N ARG A 38 -18.57 -14.43 18.54
CA ARG A 38 -17.36 -14.79 19.30
C ARG A 38 -16.53 -15.86 18.59
N VAL A 39 -17.14 -16.96 18.13
CA VAL A 39 -16.44 -18.01 17.37
C VAL A 39 -15.83 -17.46 16.08
N ARG A 40 -16.57 -16.61 15.36
CA ARG A 40 -16.10 -15.95 14.13
C ARG A 40 -14.88 -15.05 14.39
N ALA A 41 -14.94 -14.19 15.41
CA ALA A 41 -13.82 -13.33 15.81
C ALA A 41 -12.58 -14.14 16.25
N LEU A 42 -12.77 -15.31 16.89
CA LEU A 42 -11.67 -16.22 17.23
C LEU A 42 -11.04 -16.84 15.98
N ARG A 43 -11.82 -17.26 14.98
CA ARG A 43 -11.29 -17.78 13.70
C ARG A 43 -10.46 -16.72 12.97
N ILE A 44 -10.97 -15.48 12.88
CA ILE A 44 -10.26 -14.36 12.23
C ILE A 44 -8.96 -14.06 12.97
N ARG A 45 -8.98 -14.04 14.31
CA ARG A 45 -7.77 -13.89 15.13
C ARG A 45 -6.73 -14.97 14.79
N ASP A 46 -7.16 -16.23 14.76
CA ASP A 46 -6.26 -17.36 14.57
C ASP A 46 -5.66 -17.36 13.16
N HIS A 47 -6.42 -16.94 12.14
CA HIS A 47 -5.90 -16.66 10.80
C HIS A 47 -4.84 -15.55 10.82
N LEU A 48 -5.12 -14.38 11.42
CA LEU A 48 -4.17 -13.26 11.47
C LEU A 48 -2.92 -13.55 12.31
N THR A 49 -3.04 -14.36 13.37
CA THR A 49 -1.88 -14.82 14.16
C THR A 49 -1.05 -15.84 13.37
N HIS A 50 -1.67 -16.71 12.56
CA HIS A 50 -0.94 -17.60 11.65
C HIS A 50 -0.22 -16.84 10.52
N ALA A 51 -0.83 -15.75 10.03
CA ALA A 51 -0.23 -14.81 9.09
C ALA A 51 0.88 -13.92 9.68
N GLU A 52 1.19 -14.06 10.97
CA GLU A 52 2.14 -13.21 11.73
C GLU A 52 1.76 -11.72 11.78
N LEU A 53 0.46 -11.38 11.68
CA LEU A 53 -0.04 -9.99 11.67
C LEU A 53 -0.81 -9.58 12.93
N TYR A 54 -1.12 -10.52 13.81
CA TYR A 54 -1.84 -10.25 15.06
C TYR A 54 -1.14 -10.87 16.26
N ALA A 55 -0.85 -10.05 17.28
CA ALA A 55 -0.12 -10.50 18.46
C ALA A 55 -0.88 -11.60 19.23
N PRO A 56 -0.23 -12.72 19.61
CA PRO A 56 -0.81 -13.65 20.56
C PRO A 56 -1.09 -12.94 21.90
N ARG A 57 -1.97 -13.53 22.73
CA ARG A 57 -2.48 -12.91 23.97
C ARG A 57 -1.36 -12.31 24.85
N PRO A 58 -1.61 -11.19 25.56
CA PRO A 58 -0.59 -10.37 26.23
C PRO A 58 0.08 -11.00 27.47
N GLU A 59 -0.08 -12.30 27.71
CA GLU A 59 0.60 -13.03 28.78
C GLU A 59 2.11 -13.17 28.53
N ARG A 60 2.56 -12.89 27.29
CA ARG A 60 3.97 -12.63 26.92
C ARG A 60 4.06 -11.52 25.87
N GLN A 61 4.15 -10.26 26.32
CA GLN A 61 4.87 -9.27 25.51
C GLN A 61 6.36 -9.53 25.69
N ASP A 62 6.95 -10.31 24.79
CA ASP A 62 8.40 -10.33 24.64
C ASP A 62 8.85 -8.94 24.19
N GLU A 63 9.93 -8.39 24.79
CA GLU A 63 10.40 -6.99 24.65
C GLU A 63 10.96 -6.64 23.24
N GLY A 64 10.55 -7.36 22.19
CA GLY A 64 10.96 -7.15 20.80
C GLY A 64 9.87 -7.38 19.75
N THR A 65 8.62 -7.69 20.11
CA THR A 65 7.54 -7.82 19.12
C THR A 65 6.94 -6.46 18.74
N THR A 66 6.83 -6.18 17.44
CA THR A 66 6.10 -5.03 16.90
C THR A 66 4.60 -5.31 16.72
N LEU A 67 4.17 -6.57 16.89
CA LEU A 67 2.79 -6.97 16.67
C LEU A 67 1.86 -6.34 17.70
N ARG A 68 0.74 -5.82 17.21
CA ARG A 68 -0.30 -5.20 18.03
C ARG A 68 -1.47 -6.17 18.22
N HIS A 69 -2.26 -5.91 19.25
CA HIS A 69 -3.54 -6.57 19.49
C HIS A 69 -4.65 -5.52 19.48
N TRP A 70 -5.83 -5.87 18.99
CA TRP A 70 -6.97 -4.96 18.89
C TRP A 70 -8.29 -5.74 18.94
N ARG A 71 -9.41 -5.02 19.00
CA ARG A 71 -10.74 -5.64 18.95
C ARG A 71 -11.04 -6.00 17.49
N ILE A 72 -10.96 -7.29 17.17
CA ILE A 72 -11.34 -7.82 15.86
C ILE A 72 -12.86 -7.71 15.70
N GLY A 73 -13.29 -7.14 14.57
CA GLY A 73 -14.69 -7.20 14.15
C GLY A 73 -15.04 -8.64 13.81
N ALA A 74 -16.17 -9.15 14.32
CA ALA A 74 -16.66 -10.45 13.90
C ALA A 74 -17.11 -10.40 12.43
N GLU A 75 -17.59 -9.25 11.95
CA GLU A 75 -18.21 -9.10 10.64
C GLU A 75 -17.53 -7.98 9.83
N PRO A 76 -17.48 -8.10 8.49
CA PRO A 76 -16.96 -7.05 7.62
C PRO A 76 -17.87 -5.81 7.67
N PHE A 77 -17.28 -4.63 7.46
CA PHE A 77 -18.06 -3.42 7.28
C PHE A 77 -18.74 -3.42 5.91
N MET A 78 -20.07 -3.46 5.91
CA MET A 78 -20.85 -3.59 4.67
C MET A 78 -21.04 -2.22 4.00
N VAL A 79 -20.69 -2.10 2.72
CA VAL A 79 -21.01 -0.93 1.89
C VAL A 79 -22.05 -1.28 0.82
N SER A 80 -22.82 -0.29 0.36
CA SER A 80 -23.75 -0.44 -0.75
C SER A 80 -23.05 -0.42 -2.12
N GLN A 81 -23.74 -0.89 -3.17
CA GLN A 81 -23.22 -0.82 -4.53
C GLN A 81 -22.96 0.63 -4.99
N GLN A 82 -23.76 1.58 -4.51
CA GLN A 82 -23.60 3.01 -4.81
C GLN A 82 -22.35 3.59 -4.15
N GLU A 83 -22.10 3.25 -2.88
CA GLU A 83 -20.89 3.63 -2.16
C GLU A 83 -19.66 2.97 -2.78
N HIS A 84 -19.71 1.68 -3.10
CA HIS A 84 -18.64 1.00 -3.80
C HIS A 84 -18.30 1.68 -5.14
N ALA A 85 -19.31 2.02 -5.95
CA ALA A 85 -19.10 2.73 -7.21
C ALA A 85 -18.48 4.12 -7.01
N LEU A 86 -18.92 4.86 -5.99
CA LEU A 86 -18.33 6.15 -5.60
C LEU A 86 -16.86 5.98 -5.23
N LEU A 87 -16.53 5.07 -4.29
CA LEU A 87 -15.17 4.78 -3.83
C LEU A 87 -14.25 4.38 -5.00
N THR A 88 -14.76 3.56 -5.94
CA THR A 88 -14.04 3.18 -7.16
C THR A 88 -13.69 4.40 -8.03
N THR A 89 -14.59 5.37 -8.16
CA THR A 89 -14.31 6.60 -8.92
C THR A 89 -13.35 7.56 -8.21
N LEU A 90 -13.23 7.50 -6.88
CA LEU A 90 -12.34 8.38 -6.12
C LEU A 90 -10.86 8.11 -6.41
N GLY A 91 -10.44 6.85 -6.61
CA GLY A 91 -9.03 6.50 -6.84
C GLY A 91 -8.37 7.32 -7.97
N PRO A 92 -8.88 7.27 -9.21
CA PRO A 92 -8.36 8.07 -10.32
C PRO A 92 -8.46 9.59 -10.10
N LEU A 93 -9.52 10.07 -9.42
CA LEU A 93 -9.73 11.49 -9.12
C LEU A 93 -8.70 12.02 -8.11
N LEU A 94 -8.42 11.27 -7.06
CA LEU A 94 -7.44 11.62 -6.02
C LEU A 94 -6.01 11.54 -6.56
N HIS A 95 -5.71 10.56 -7.40
CA HIS A 95 -4.44 10.48 -8.12
C HIS A 95 -4.24 11.72 -9.03
N ALA A 96 -5.26 12.12 -9.80
CA ALA A 96 -5.22 13.34 -10.61
C ALA A 96 -5.13 14.63 -9.77
N PHE A 97 -5.74 14.65 -8.57
CA PHE A 97 -5.60 15.73 -7.60
C PHE A 97 -4.16 15.86 -7.10
N MET A 98 -3.52 14.77 -6.66
CA MET A 98 -2.10 14.78 -6.28
C MET A 98 -1.18 15.27 -7.40
N GLN A 99 -1.38 14.78 -8.63
CA GLN A 99 -0.65 15.22 -9.82
C GLN A 99 -0.79 16.73 -10.04
N SER A 100 -2.01 17.26 -9.83
CA SER A 100 -2.30 18.69 -9.94
C SER A 100 -1.63 19.50 -8.83
N CYS A 101 -1.66 19.04 -7.58
CA CYS A 101 -0.97 19.66 -6.44
C CYS A 101 0.56 19.72 -6.64
N ASN A 102 1.17 18.61 -7.07
CA ASN A 102 2.60 18.57 -7.37
C ASN A 102 2.96 19.48 -8.55
N THR A 103 2.16 19.47 -9.62
CA THR A 103 2.32 20.40 -10.75
C THR A 103 2.23 21.86 -10.31
N LEU A 104 1.27 22.21 -9.46
CA LEU A 104 1.07 23.55 -8.91
C LEU A 104 2.28 23.99 -8.06
N TYR A 105 2.81 23.10 -7.22
CA TYR A 105 4.04 23.34 -6.46
C TYR A 105 5.22 23.65 -7.39
N LEU A 106 5.50 22.81 -8.39
CA LEU A 106 6.61 23.04 -9.33
C LEU A 106 6.43 24.29 -10.20
N GLN A 107 5.19 24.64 -10.54
CA GLN A 107 4.89 25.89 -11.23
C GLN A 107 5.12 27.11 -10.32
N SER A 108 4.80 27.02 -9.03
CA SER A 108 5.10 28.06 -8.03
C SER A 108 6.62 28.25 -7.87
N VAL A 109 7.38 27.15 -7.71
CA VAL A 109 8.86 27.16 -7.67
C VAL A 109 9.49 27.78 -8.92
N SER A 110 8.86 27.62 -10.09
CA SER A 110 9.34 28.18 -11.36
C SER A 110 8.73 29.55 -11.71
N GLY A 111 8.04 30.21 -10.77
CA GLY A 111 7.46 31.55 -10.96
C GLY A 111 6.28 31.63 -11.94
N ARG A 112 5.70 30.49 -12.33
CA ARG A 112 4.51 30.41 -13.20
C ARG A 112 3.19 30.48 -12.43
N GLN A 113 3.23 30.28 -11.12
CA GLN A 113 2.12 30.35 -10.17
C GLN A 113 2.57 31.15 -8.93
N PRO A 114 1.65 31.61 -8.07
CA PRO A 114 2.00 32.42 -6.91
C PRO A 114 3.05 31.76 -6.00
N ALA A 115 4.10 32.50 -5.62
CA ALA A 115 5.25 31.99 -4.87
C ALA A 115 4.87 31.44 -3.48
N TRP A 116 3.84 32.01 -2.84
CA TRP A 116 3.37 31.61 -1.51
C TRP A 116 3.05 30.11 -1.40
N ILE A 117 2.68 29.44 -2.49
CA ILE A 117 2.35 28.02 -2.51
C ILE A 117 3.60 27.18 -2.21
N ALA A 118 4.70 27.44 -2.92
CA ALA A 118 5.97 26.78 -2.66
C ALA A 118 6.57 27.21 -1.32
N GLU A 119 6.49 28.50 -0.98
CA GLU A 119 6.97 29.02 0.31
C GLU A 119 6.27 28.33 1.49
N TYR A 120 4.94 28.19 1.45
CA TYR A 120 4.14 27.54 2.49
C TYR A 120 4.42 26.03 2.57
N LEU A 121 4.48 25.34 1.43
CA LEU A 121 4.75 23.90 1.38
C LEU A 121 6.19 23.53 1.70
N ASP A 122 7.13 24.47 1.68
CA ASP A 122 8.52 24.29 2.12
C ASP A 122 8.71 24.51 3.64
N LEU A 123 7.76 25.12 4.34
CA LEU A 123 7.90 25.44 5.77
C LEU A 123 8.21 24.18 6.60
N GLY A 124 9.22 24.28 7.45
CA GLY A 124 9.67 23.19 8.33
C GLY A 124 10.49 22.09 7.65
N LYS A 125 10.59 22.06 6.31
CA LYS A 125 11.35 21.03 5.59
C LYS A 125 12.86 21.36 5.58
N PRO A 126 13.75 20.37 5.81
CA PRO A 126 15.19 20.54 5.59
C PRO A 126 15.50 20.96 4.14
N GLN A 127 16.48 21.83 3.94
CA GLN A 127 16.88 22.28 2.58
C GLN A 127 17.28 21.12 1.66
N GLU A 128 17.91 20.08 2.22
CA GLU A 128 18.27 18.85 1.51
C GLU A 128 17.02 18.15 0.95
N LEU A 129 15.95 18.05 1.73
CA LEU A 129 14.66 17.47 1.32
C LEU A 129 13.94 18.32 0.26
N ILE A 130 13.99 19.65 0.40
CA ILE A 130 13.43 20.58 -0.61
C ILE A 130 14.19 20.46 -1.94
N ALA A 131 15.52 20.42 -1.89
CA ALA A 131 16.35 20.23 -3.07
C ALA A 131 16.09 18.86 -3.72
N PHE A 132 15.94 17.82 -2.89
CA PHE A 132 15.64 16.46 -3.30
C PHE A 132 14.32 16.33 -4.05
N SER A 133 13.21 16.82 -3.48
CA SER A 133 11.87 16.76 -4.11
C SER A 133 11.80 17.50 -5.46
N ARG A 134 12.69 18.47 -5.68
CA ARG A 134 12.77 19.28 -6.90
C ARG A 134 13.69 18.69 -7.98
N MET A 135 14.44 17.62 -7.69
CA MET A 135 15.34 17.00 -8.66
C MET A 135 14.58 16.58 -9.93
N ARG A 136 15.13 16.88 -11.11
CA ARG A 136 14.48 16.64 -12.42
C ARG A 136 13.93 15.22 -12.59
N ARG A 137 14.65 14.24 -12.02
CA ARG A 137 14.36 12.80 -12.04
C ARG A 137 13.13 12.40 -11.22
N LEU A 138 12.85 13.13 -10.14
CA LEU A 138 11.89 12.73 -9.10
C LEU A 138 10.70 13.68 -8.96
N ARG A 139 10.86 14.94 -9.36
CA ARG A 139 9.83 15.98 -9.20
C ARG A 139 8.49 15.64 -9.84
N SER A 140 8.47 14.75 -10.84
CA SER A 140 7.24 14.28 -11.51
C SER A 140 6.72 12.96 -10.94
N SER A 141 7.47 12.30 -10.07
CA SER A 141 7.04 11.09 -9.36
C SER A 141 5.96 11.46 -8.35
N ILE A 142 5.01 10.53 -8.21
CA ILE A 142 3.86 10.60 -7.31
C ILE A 142 3.75 9.24 -6.62
N PRO A 143 3.13 9.17 -5.43
CA PRO A 143 2.88 7.89 -4.76
C PRO A 143 2.12 6.94 -5.67
N ALA A 144 2.59 5.70 -5.75
CA ALA A 144 1.93 4.64 -6.51
C ALA A 144 0.74 4.03 -5.74
N ILE A 145 0.77 4.16 -4.40
CA ILE A 145 -0.31 3.76 -3.49
C ILE A 145 -0.73 4.99 -2.69
N ILE A 146 -2.04 5.19 -2.56
CA ILE A 146 -2.65 6.22 -1.72
C ILE A 146 -3.74 5.63 -0.85
N ARG A 147 -3.90 6.17 0.36
CA ARG A 147 -5.02 5.86 1.25
C ARG A 147 -5.77 7.15 1.58
N PRO A 148 -6.96 7.38 1.00
CA PRO A 148 -7.87 8.39 1.50
C PRO A 148 -8.56 7.86 2.76
N ASP A 149 -8.47 8.61 3.84
CA ASP A 149 -9.25 8.32 5.05
C ASP A 149 -10.62 8.98 4.90
N ILE A 150 -11.66 8.16 4.84
CA ILE A 150 -13.02 8.55 4.45
C ILE A 150 -13.99 8.29 5.60
N ILE A 151 -14.70 9.33 6.02
CA ILE A 151 -15.78 9.26 7.01
C ILE A 151 -17.13 9.33 6.28
N PRO A 152 -17.99 8.31 6.39
CA PRO A 152 -19.38 8.40 5.92
C PRO A 152 -20.21 9.28 6.87
N THR A 153 -21.13 10.06 6.29
CA THR A 153 -22.01 11.00 7.01
C THR A 153 -23.40 10.99 6.39
N ASP A 154 -24.40 11.50 7.11
CA ASP A 154 -25.79 11.62 6.65
C ASP A 154 -25.95 12.38 5.31
N SER A 155 -24.97 13.22 4.93
CA SER A 155 -24.98 14.02 3.70
C SER A 155 -24.01 13.53 2.61
N GLY A 156 -23.28 12.43 2.84
CA GLY A 156 -22.30 11.88 1.92
C GLY A 156 -20.97 11.55 2.59
N HIS A 157 -19.88 11.53 1.83
CA HIS A 157 -18.55 11.10 2.29
C HIS A 157 -17.63 12.31 2.45
N MET A 158 -16.88 12.38 3.56
CA MET A 158 -15.84 13.37 3.77
C MET A 158 -14.46 12.71 3.80
N ILE A 159 -13.51 13.25 3.06
CA ILE A 159 -12.09 12.85 3.12
C ILE A 159 -11.42 13.72 4.18
N THR A 160 -10.83 13.10 5.21
CA THR A 160 -10.12 13.81 6.28
C THR A 160 -8.61 13.90 6.02
N GLU A 161 -8.04 12.87 5.42
CA GLU A 161 -6.60 12.75 5.14
C GLU A 161 -6.37 11.99 3.82
N LEU A 162 -5.20 12.20 3.22
CA LEU A 162 -4.76 11.48 2.01
C LEU A 162 -3.29 11.10 2.18
N ASP A 163 -3.07 9.86 2.60
CA ASP A 163 -1.73 9.34 2.84
C ASP A 163 -1.00 8.98 1.55
N ALA A 164 0.25 9.42 1.49
CA ALA A 164 1.20 9.18 0.40
C ALA A 164 2.16 8.00 0.67
N VAL A 165 2.25 7.53 1.92
CA VAL A 165 3.02 6.32 2.31
C VAL A 165 2.18 5.47 3.29
N PRO A 166 1.00 5.00 2.86
CA PRO A 166 0.05 4.38 3.78
C PRO A 166 0.48 2.97 4.19
N GLY A 167 0.49 2.68 5.49
CA GLY A 167 0.51 1.30 5.97
C GLY A 167 -0.89 0.66 6.04
N GLY A 168 -0.96 -0.55 6.58
CA GLY A 168 -2.19 -1.28 6.90
C GLY A 168 -2.82 -2.02 5.72
N PHE A 169 -2.31 -1.89 4.49
CA PHE A 169 -2.90 -2.53 3.30
C PHE A 169 -2.57 -4.03 3.22
N GLY A 170 -1.43 -4.48 3.75
CA GLY A 170 -1.13 -5.90 3.89
C GLY A 170 -2.01 -6.54 4.95
N LEU A 171 -2.16 -5.88 6.11
CA LEU A 171 -3.12 -6.29 7.14
C LEU A 171 -4.57 -6.31 6.62
N THR A 172 -4.96 -5.35 5.79
CA THR A 172 -6.30 -5.31 5.18
C THR A 172 -6.49 -6.47 4.20
N GLY A 173 -5.46 -6.85 3.43
CA GLY A 173 -5.49 -8.05 2.59
C GLY A 173 -5.76 -9.32 3.40
N ALA A 174 -4.96 -9.57 4.44
CA ALA A 174 -5.15 -10.74 5.31
C ALA A 174 -6.50 -10.76 6.05
N LEU A 175 -7.03 -9.58 6.42
CA LEU A 175 -8.38 -9.45 6.96
C LEU A 175 -9.45 -9.86 5.95
N LEU A 176 -9.35 -9.41 4.69
CA LEU A 176 -10.28 -9.78 3.62
C LEU A 176 -10.28 -11.29 3.38
N ASP A 177 -9.11 -11.93 3.36
CA ASP A 177 -9.00 -13.38 3.22
C ASP A 177 -9.63 -14.12 4.41
N ALA A 178 -9.38 -13.66 5.65
CA ALA A 178 -9.97 -14.23 6.87
C ALA A 178 -11.50 -14.09 6.99
N TYR A 179 -12.09 -13.06 6.37
CA TYR A 179 -13.54 -12.93 6.20
C TYR A 179 -14.06 -13.79 5.04
N HIS A 180 -13.31 -13.88 3.92
CA HIS A 180 -13.72 -14.66 2.74
C HIS A 180 -13.86 -16.16 3.02
N ASP A 181 -13.01 -16.71 3.92
CA ASP A 181 -13.10 -18.10 4.37
C ASP A 181 -14.37 -18.42 5.21
N ASP A 182 -15.26 -17.45 5.47
CA ASP A 182 -16.52 -17.66 6.18
C ASP A 182 -17.70 -18.02 5.25
N SER A 183 -18.06 -19.29 5.20
CA SER A 183 -19.27 -19.75 4.51
C SER A 183 -20.59 -19.23 5.09
N ALA A 184 -20.58 -18.64 6.30
CA ALA A 184 -21.74 -18.00 6.92
C ALA A 184 -21.82 -16.49 6.62
N LEU A 185 -20.82 -15.89 5.97
CA LEU A 185 -20.94 -14.55 5.39
C LEU A 185 -21.51 -14.64 3.97
N PRO A 186 -22.20 -13.60 3.45
CA PRO A 186 -22.74 -13.61 2.11
C PRO A 186 -21.63 -13.85 1.07
N ALA A 187 -21.79 -14.88 0.25
CA ALA A 187 -20.88 -15.15 -0.88
C ALA A 187 -21.00 -14.05 -1.93
N SER A 188 -20.14 -13.03 -1.80
CA SER A 188 -19.92 -12.01 -2.81
C SER A 188 -18.97 -12.53 -3.90
N GLU A 189 -18.91 -11.81 -5.04
CA GLU A 189 -17.84 -11.95 -6.03
C GLU A 189 -16.46 -11.95 -5.33
N PRO A 190 -15.48 -12.76 -5.78
CA PRO A 190 -14.27 -13.03 -5.02
C PRO A 190 -13.41 -11.77 -4.81
N MET A 191 -13.42 -11.27 -3.57
CA MET A 191 -12.54 -10.19 -3.10
C MET A 191 -11.20 -10.70 -2.53
N ARG A 192 -11.02 -12.02 -2.45
CA ARG A 192 -9.78 -12.67 -2.01
C ARG A 192 -8.61 -12.15 -2.83
N ASN A 193 -7.45 -11.96 -2.19
CA ASN A 193 -6.22 -11.46 -2.82
C ASN A 193 -6.27 -10.05 -3.46
N CYS A 194 -7.38 -9.29 -3.46
CA CYS A 194 -7.50 -8.09 -4.30
C CYS A 194 -6.42 -7.01 -4.05
N MET A 195 -5.95 -6.88 -2.79
CA MET A 195 -4.82 -6.01 -2.42
C MET A 195 -3.49 -6.51 -3.00
N VAL A 196 -3.28 -7.84 -3.00
CA VAL A 196 -2.08 -8.50 -3.54
C VAL A 196 -2.07 -8.37 -5.07
N ASP A 197 -3.20 -8.59 -5.73
CA ASP A 197 -3.33 -8.51 -7.19
C ASP A 197 -3.10 -7.07 -7.69
N GLY A 198 -3.73 -6.07 -7.05
CA GLY A 198 -3.51 -4.66 -7.38
C GLY A 198 -2.05 -4.23 -7.20
N PHE A 199 -1.40 -4.71 -6.13
CA PHE A 199 0.04 -4.48 -5.93
C PHE A 199 0.88 -5.21 -6.99
N ALA A 200 0.56 -6.47 -7.32
CA ALA A 200 1.26 -7.25 -8.33
C ALA A 200 1.18 -6.61 -9.72
N ASP A 201 0.04 -6.03 -10.09
CA ASP A 201 -0.14 -5.36 -11.37
C ASP A 201 0.62 -4.03 -11.45
N MET A 202 0.67 -3.25 -10.36
CA MET A 202 1.56 -2.09 -10.24
C MET A 202 3.03 -2.49 -10.46
N ILE A 203 3.48 -3.58 -9.84
CA ILE A 203 4.85 -4.09 -9.97
C ILE A 203 5.13 -4.59 -11.40
N ARG A 204 4.21 -5.35 -12.01
CA ARG A 204 4.33 -5.81 -13.41
C ARG A 204 4.37 -4.65 -14.40
N HIS A 205 3.54 -3.62 -14.20
CA HIS A 205 3.55 -2.42 -15.04
C HIS A 205 4.91 -1.70 -14.98
N THR A 206 5.43 -1.52 -13.76
CA THR A 206 6.71 -0.83 -13.49
C THR A 206 7.91 -1.61 -14.02
N ALA A 207 7.95 -2.92 -13.79
CA ALA A 207 9.01 -3.79 -14.30
C ALA A 207 9.13 -3.71 -15.83
N ASN A 208 7.99 -3.74 -16.53
CA ASN A 208 7.92 -3.82 -17.99
C ASN A 208 7.83 -2.44 -18.71
N SER A 209 8.05 -1.32 -18.01
CA SER A 209 7.93 0.05 -18.56
C SER A 209 8.76 0.31 -19.83
N ASP A 210 9.92 -0.34 -19.93
CA ASP A 210 10.89 -0.19 -21.03
C ASP A 210 10.80 -1.31 -22.07
N GLY A 211 9.84 -2.22 -21.90
CA GLY A 211 9.69 -3.45 -22.66
C GLY A 211 9.54 -4.66 -21.72
N ALA A 212 8.87 -5.70 -22.20
CA ALA A 212 8.78 -6.96 -21.48
C ALA A 212 10.13 -7.69 -21.48
N THR A 213 10.49 -8.31 -20.36
CA THR A 213 11.72 -9.12 -20.23
C THR A 213 11.40 -10.55 -19.81
N ASP A 214 12.12 -11.53 -20.36
CA ASP A 214 11.98 -12.95 -19.97
C ASP A 214 12.58 -13.26 -18.58
N ASN A 215 13.25 -12.29 -17.96
CA ASN A 215 13.82 -12.42 -16.62
C ASN A 215 12.70 -12.38 -15.55
N PRO A 216 12.82 -13.15 -14.45
CA PRO A 216 11.85 -13.09 -13.36
C PRO A 216 11.88 -11.72 -12.68
N ILE A 217 10.71 -11.15 -12.40
CA ILE A 217 10.60 -9.88 -11.69
C ILE A 217 11.04 -10.09 -10.24
N VAL A 218 12.03 -9.32 -9.82
CA VAL A 218 12.53 -9.27 -8.44
C VAL A 218 12.09 -7.95 -7.80
N LEU A 219 11.32 -8.05 -6.72
CA LEU A 219 10.82 -6.91 -5.94
C LEU A 219 11.55 -6.84 -4.59
N ALA A 220 12.08 -5.66 -4.26
CA ALA A 220 12.46 -5.31 -2.89
C ALA A 220 11.46 -4.29 -2.31
N ILE A 221 10.74 -4.69 -1.26
CA ILE A 221 9.95 -3.79 -0.40
C ILE A 221 10.88 -3.33 0.72
N VAL A 222 11.34 -2.07 0.64
CA VAL A 222 12.35 -1.54 1.56
C VAL A 222 11.66 -0.80 2.69
N VAL A 223 11.71 -1.38 3.90
CA VAL A 223 11.09 -0.87 5.12
C VAL A 223 12.18 -0.30 6.03
N SER A 224 12.16 1.00 6.33
CA SER A 224 13.16 1.58 7.25
C SER A 224 12.89 1.22 8.71
N GLU A 225 13.80 1.64 9.59
CA GLU A 225 13.65 1.40 11.04
C GLU A 225 12.61 2.32 11.69
N GLU A 226 12.34 3.51 11.13
CA GLU A 226 11.20 4.33 11.56
C GLU A 226 9.87 3.64 11.23
N ALA A 227 9.79 2.96 10.08
CA ALA A 227 8.60 2.23 9.62
C ALA A 227 8.50 0.78 10.13
N LYS A 228 9.30 0.37 11.13
CA LYS A 228 9.48 -1.05 11.48
C LYS A 228 8.22 -1.80 11.93
N ASP A 229 7.24 -1.08 12.50
CA ASP A 229 5.97 -1.65 12.93
C ASP A 229 5.17 -2.26 11.76
N TYR A 230 5.45 -1.83 10.52
CA TYR A 230 4.84 -2.34 9.30
C TYR A 230 5.63 -3.50 8.65
N ARG A 231 6.83 -3.85 9.14
CA ARG A 231 7.61 -5.00 8.61
C ARG A 231 6.78 -6.30 8.49
N PRO A 232 5.93 -6.68 9.47
CA PRO A 232 5.16 -7.93 9.38
C PRO A 232 4.19 -7.95 8.20
N GLU A 233 3.44 -6.86 7.95
CA GLU A 233 2.51 -6.82 6.82
C GLU A 233 3.22 -6.76 5.47
N MET A 234 4.39 -6.13 5.41
CA MET A 234 5.23 -6.11 4.20
C MET A 234 5.83 -7.48 3.91
N ALA A 235 6.22 -8.23 4.95
CA ALA A 235 6.70 -9.61 4.84
C ALA A 235 5.58 -10.59 4.44
N TRP A 236 4.38 -10.43 4.98
CA TRP A 236 3.18 -11.15 4.54
C TRP A 236 2.88 -10.87 3.06
N LEU A 237 2.83 -9.60 2.67
CA LEU A 237 2.58 -9.20 1.28
C LEU A 237 3.66 -9.76 0.33
N ALA A 238 4.94 -9.66 0.69
CA ALA A 238 6.02 -10.27 -0.06
C ALA A 238 5.84 -11.79 -0.23
N THR A 239 5.27 -12.47 0.77
CA THR A 239 4.97 -13.90 0.71
C THR A 239 3.84 -14.21 -0.26
N GLN A 240 2.73 -13.47 -0.19
CA GLN A 240 1.61 -13.60 -1.12
C GLN A 240 2.02 -13.27 -2.58
N LEU A 241 2.86 -12.25 -2.77
CA LEU A 241 3.41 -11.91 -4.09
C LEU A 241 4.31 -13.02 -4.65
N ARG A 242 5.10 -13.72 -3.81
CA ARG A 242 5.87 -14.91 -4.24
C ARG A 242 4.98 -16.06 -4.67
N GLU A 243 3.86 -16.30 -3.99
CA GLU A 243 2.84 -17.28 -4.40
C GLU A 243 2.19 -16.89 -5.74
N SER A 244 2.05 -15.60 -6.03
CA SER A 244 1.60 -15.06 -7.34
C SER A 244 2.68 -15.04 -8.45
N GLY A 245 3.91 -15.51 -8.16
CA GLY A 245 5.01 -15.62 -9.12
C GLY A 245 5.96 -14.42 -9.22
N ILE A 246 5.88 -13.43 -8.32
CA ILE A 246 6.81 -12.29 -8.27
C ILE A 246 7.82 -12.53 -7.14
N LEU A 247 9.13 -12.56 -7.44
CA LEU A 247 10.18 -12.82 -6.46
C LEU A 247 10.34 -11.62 -5.51
N SER A 248 9.55 -11.61 -4.44
CA SER A 248 9.34 -10.44 -3.58
C SER A 248 9.94 -10.63 -2.19
N TYR A 249 10.61 -9.59 -1.69
CA TYR A 249 11.33 -9.61 -0.42
C TYR A 249 11.06 -8.31 0.35
N ALA A 250 10.65 -8.43 1.61
CA ALA A 250 10.59 -7.30 2.54
C ALA A 250 11.91 -7.22 3.31
N VAL A 251 12.61 -6.09 3.21
CA VAL A 251 14.01 -5.94 3.64
C VAL A 251 14.25 -4.58 4.30
N THR A 252 15.30 -4.48 5.11
CA THR A 252 15.86 -3.21 5.57
C THR A 252 16.62 -2.49 4.46
N PRO A 253 16.82 -1.16 4.54
CA PRO A 253 17.75 -0.42 3.69
C PRO A 253 19.18 -1.00 3.69
N GLN A 254 19.62 -1.56 4.81
CA GLN A 254 20.96 -2.11 5.02
C GLN A 254 21.20 -3.44 4.28
N GLU A 255 20.14 -4.14 3.88
CA GLU A 255 20.21 -5.39 3.10
C GLU A 255 20.30 -5.15 1.59
N ILE A 256 20.08 -3.91 1.13
CA ILE A 256 20.27 -3.52 -0.27
C ILE A 256 21.76 -3.39 -0.55
N GLN A 257 22.23 -4.15 -1.54
CA GLN A 257 23.60 -4.10 -2.01
C GLN A 257 23.67 -3.16 -3.22
N PHE A 258 24.50 -2.12 -3.08
CA PHE A 258 24.71 -1.12 -4.11
C PHE A 258 25.92 -1.46 -4.98
N THR A 259 25.75 -1.39 -6.29
CA THR A 259 26.84 -1.40 -7.28
C THR A 259 26.67 -0.19 -8.20
N GLU A 260 27.69 0.16 -8.98
CA GLU A 260 27.62 1.31 -9.90
C GLU A 260 26.49 1.16 -10.94
N ASP A 261 26.19 -0.08 -11.35
CA ASP A 261 25.24 -0.37 -12.43
C ASP A 261 23.88 -0.89 -11.96
N GLU A 262 23.76 -1.48 -10.78
CA GLU A 262 22.51 -2.12 -10.32
C GLU A 262 22.36 -2.20 -8.79
N LEU A 263 21.10 -2.28 -8.35
CA LEU A 263 20.72 -2.63 -6.99
C LEU A 263 20.56 -4.15 -6.89
N ARG A 264 21.05 -4.76 -5.81
CA ARG A 264 20.95 -6.21 -5.58
C ARG A 264 20.44 -6.51 -4.17
N ILE A 265 19.86 -7.69 -4.00
CA ILE A 265 19.55 -8.30 -2.70
C ILE A 265 20.15 -9.70 -2.62
N SER A 266 20.56 -10.11 -1.43
CA SER A 266 21.01 -11.48 -1.16
C SER A 266 19.97 -12.18 -0.30
N ALA A 267 19.25 -13.13 -0.88
CA ALA A 267 18.20 -13.88 -0.19
C ALA A 267 18.31 -15.37 -0.53
N ASP A 268 18.13 -16.22 0.48
CA ASP A 268 18.27 -17.69 0.36
C ASP A 268 19.66 -18.14 -0.14
N GLY A 269 20.70 -17.36 0.15
CA GLY A 269 22.07 -17.58 -0.34
C GLY A 269 22.28 -17.24 -1.83
N ILE A 270 21.29 -16.63 -2.49
CA ILE A 270 21.33 -16.25 -3.90
C ILE A 270 21.23 -14.72 -4.02
N THR A 271 22.27 -14.10 -4.57
CA THR A 271 22.23 -12.68 -4.97
C THR A 271 21.38 -12.53 -6.24
N ARG A 272 20.43 -11.60 -6.22
CA ARG A 272 19.56 -11.26 -7.35
C ARG A 272 19.57 -9.75 -7.58
N SER A 273 19.60 -9.32 -8.83
CA SER A 273 19.39 -7.93 -9.22
C SER A 273 17.93 -7.54 -9.00
N ILE A 274 17.68 -6.38 -8.41
CA ILE A 274 16.34 -5.86 -8.15
C ILE A 274 15.76 -5.33 -9.46
N THR A 275 14.52 -5.71 -9.78
CA THR A 275 13.77 -5.21 -10.94
C THR A 275 12.90 -4.02 -10.58
N VAL A 276 12.32 -4.01 -9.37
CA VAL A 276 11.50 -2.92 -8.84
C VAL A 276 11.81 -2.76 -7.34
N LEU A 277 11.99 -1.51 -6.90
CA LEU A 277 12.12 -1.16 -5.49
C LEU A 277 10.86 -0.40 -5.06
N TYR A 278 10.11 -0.94 -4.09
CA TYR A 278 9.02 -0.23 -3.43
C TYR A 278 9.53 0.40 -2.13
N ARG A 279 9.42 1.72 -2.03
CA ARG A 279 9.93 2.52 -0.91
C ARG A 279 8.89 2.63 0.19
N PHE A 280 9.12 1.95 1.32
CA PHE A 280 8.29 2.07 2.51
C PHE A 280 9.07 2.73 3.67
N PHE A 281 9.41 4.01 3.46
CA PHE A 281 10.06 4.86 4.46
C PHE A 281 9.87 6.34 4.12
N GLU A 282 9.83 7.20 5.14
CA GLU A 282 9.57 8.63 4.94
C GLU A 282 10.75 9.38 4.31
N LEU A 283 10.46 10.47 3.59
CA LEU A 283 11.51 11.33 3.02
C LEU A 283 12.21 12.20 4.07
N PHE A 284 11.76 12.17 5.33
CA PHE A 284 12.50 12.74 6.46
C PHE A 284 13.56 11.78 7.02
N ASP A 285 13.40 10.46 6.79
CA ASP A 285 14.29 9.40 7.28
C ASP A 285 15.56 9.22 6.42
N LEU A 286 15.69 9.94 5.30
CA LEU A 286 16.76 9.77 4.30
C LEU A 286 18.19 9.79 4.85
N LYS A 287 18.42 10.39 6.02
CA LYS A 287 19.72 10.42 6.69
C LYS A 287 20.12 9.07 7.32
N ASN A 288 19.14 8.21 7.59
CA ASN A 288 19.31 6.87 8.15
C ASN A 288 19.27 5.77 7.07
N ILE A 289 18.97 6.14 5.81
CA ILE A 289 18.94 5.24 4.65
C ILE A 289 20.36 5.19 4.03
N PRO A 290 21.10 4.07 4.15
CA PRO A 290 22.44 3.96 3.60
C PRO A 290 22.44 4.17 2.08
N ASP A 291 23.44 4.91 1.60
CA ASP A 291 23.74 5.13 0.19
C ASP A 291 22.52 5.51 -0.70
N PHE A 292 21.51 6.17 -0.12
CA PHE A 292 20.23 6.50 -0.75
C PHE A 292 20.34 7.12 -2.16
N HIS A 293 21.42 7.84 -2.46
CA HIS A 293 21.70 8.37 -3.80
C HIS A 293 21.68 7.33 -4.94
N PHE A 294 21.96 6.05 -4.67
CA PHE A 294 21.83 4.98 -5.66
C PHE A 294 20.38 4.55 -5.89
N ILE A 295 19.54 4.54 -4.84
CA ILE A 295 18.08 4.35 -4.98
C ILE A 295 17.49 5.45 -5.89
N VAL A 296 17.99 6.68 -5.74
CA VAL A 296 17.64 7.83 -6.58
C VAL A 296 18.15 7.70 -8.02
N CYS A 297 19.19 6.89 -8.28
CA CYS A 297 19.63 6.55 -9.63
C CYS A 297 18.69 5.56 -10.32
N ASP A 298 18.19 4.57 -9.60
CA ASP A 298 17.24 3.59 -10.16
C ASP A 298 15.86 4.20 -10.46
N ALA A 299 15.50 5.27 -9.75
CA ALA A 299 14.35 6.11 -10.09
C ALA A 299 14.41 6.71 -11.51
N GLU A 300 15.62 6.96 -12.06
CA GLU A 300 15.78 7.45 -13.44
C GLU A 300 15.49 6.37 -14.48
N ARG A 301 15.54 5.09 -14.08
CA ARG A 301 15.13 3.92 -14.88
C ARG A 301 13.65 3.57 -14.70
N GLY A 302 12.90 4.36 -13.93
CA GLY A 302 11.49 4.12 -13.67
C GLY A 302 11.20 2.89 -12.80
N LYS A 303 12.20 2.35 -12.08
CA LYS A 303 12.08 1.13 -11.26
C LYS A 303 11.86 1.38 -9.76
N LEU A 304 11.95 2.64 -9.34
CA LEU A 304 11.59 3.08 -7.98
C LEU A 304 10.10 3.45 -7.92
N LEU A 305 9.38 2.82 -7.01
CA LEU A 305 8.01 3.20 -6.63
C LEU A 305 8.02 3.95 -5.30
N PHE A 306 7.29 5.07 -5.29
CA PHE A 306 7.13 5.97 -4.15
C PHE A 306 5.85 5.67 -3.38
#